data_AF-A0A7C6P2X7-F1
#
_entry.id   AF-A0A7C6P2X7-F1
#
_cell.length_a   1.000
_cell.length_b   1.000
_cell.length_c   1.000
_cell.angle_alpha   90.00
_cell.angle_beta   90.00
_cell.angle_gamma   90.00
#
_symmetry.space_group_name_H-M   'P 1'
#
loop_
_entity.id
_entity.type
_entity.pdbx_description
1 polymer ?
#
loop_
_entity_poly.entity_id
_entity_poly.type
_entity_poly.pdbx_seq_one_letter_code
_entity_poly.pdbx_strand_id
1 'polypeptide(L)' 'MDEVTFAIVKLVWFIVILVVVALVTYRALGAVDYSKIFKARSTWQIRILVLLISIIVGGLVGFIFLEFIGLLQNVFK' A
#
# COMPACT_ATOMS: atom_id res chain seq x y z
N MET A 1 10.30 -26.02 5.13
CA MET A 1 9.92 -25.12 4.02
C MET A 1 11.20 -24.62 3.40
N ASP A 2 11.36 -24.82 2.11
CA ASP A 2 12.49 -24.34 1.33
C ASP A 2 12.49 -22.80 1.24
N GLU A 3 13.67 -22.23 1.03
CA GLU A 3 13.88 -20.77 0.99
C GLU A 3 13.05 -20.09 -0.10
N VAL A 4 12.85 -20.78 -1.23
CA VAL A 4 12.07 -20.32 -2.37
C VAL A 4 10.59 -20.23 -2.01
N THR A 5 10.00 -21.29 -1.45
CA THR A 5 8.61 -21.27 -0.98
C THR A 5 8.38 -20.14 0.03
N PHE A 6 9.32 -19.90 0.94
CA PHE A 6 9.19 -18.81 1.90
C PHE A 6 9.22 -17.42 1.25
N ALA A 7 10.10 -17.20 0.27
CA ALA A 7 10.16 -15.96 -0.49
C ALA A 7 8.86 -15.73 -1.28
N ILE A 8 8.30 -16.78 -1.90
CA ILE A 8 7.03 -16.71 -2.62
C ILE A 8 5.89 -16.29 -1.67
N VAL A 9 5.81 -16.90 -0.49
CA VAL A 9 4.79 -16.56 0.52
C VAL A 9 4.89 -15.09 0.93
N LYS A 10 6.11 -14.59 1.21
CA LYS A 10 6.34 -13.17 1.51
C LYS A 10 5.86 -12.25 0.37
N LEU A 11 6.19 -12.59 -0.87
CA LEU A 11 5.81 -11.81 -2.05
C LEU A 11 4.28 -11.79 -2.26
N VAL A 12 3.61 -12.94 -2.09
CA VAL A 12 2.14 -13.02 -2.18
C VAL A 12 1.50 -12.13 -1.13
N TRP A 13 1.93 -12.21 0.13
CA TRP A 13 1.40 -11.38 1.21
C TRP A 13 1.67 -9.89 1.00
N PHE A 14 2.85 -9.53 0.47
CA PHE A 14 3.15 -8.16 0.09
C PHE A 14 2.16 -7.62 -0.94
N ILE A 15 1.88 -8.39 -2.00
CA ILE A 15 0.92 -7.99 -3.04
C ILE A 15 -0.50 -7.85 -2.46
N VAL A 16 -0.92 -8.79 -1.61
CA VAL A 16 -2.24 -8.73 -0.96
C VAL A 16 -2.38 -7.45 -0.14
N ILE A 17 -1.39 -7.14 0.70
CA ILE A 17 -1.39 -5.93 1.54
C ILE A 17 -1.36 -4.68 0.68
N LEU A 18 -0.50 -4.64 -0.34
CA LEU A 18 -0.40 -3.52 -1.26
C LEU A 18 -1.76 -3.22 -1.88
N VAL A 19 -2.45 -4.23 -2.43
CA VAL A 19 -3.75 -4.06 -3.08
C VAL A 19 -4.81 -3.61 -2.07
N VAL A 20 -4.91 -4.28 -0.92
CA VAL A 20 -5.93 -3.97 0.10
C VAL A 20 -5.73 -2.55 0.64
N VAL A 21 -4.50 -2.20 1.04
CA VAL A 21 -4.18 -0.88 1.60
C VAL A 21 -4.33 0.20 0.54
N ALA A 22 -3.91 -0.04 -0.71
CA ALA A 22 -4.11 0.91 -1.79
C ALA A 22 -5.61 1.16 -2.06
N LEU A 23 -6.44 0.13 -2.07
CA LEU A 23 -7.90 0.29 -2.26
C LEU A 23 -8.55 1.06 -1.11
N VAL A 24 -8.17 0.75 0.13
CA VAL A 24 -8.67 1.45 1.32
C VAL A 24 -8.23 2.92 1.30
N THR A 25 -6.95 3.18 1.02
CA THR A 25 -6.39 4.52 0.94
C THR A 25 -7.03 5.33 -0.18
N TYR A 26 -7.26 4.70 -1.34
CA TYR A 26 -7.92 5.34 -2.48
C TYR A 26 -9.34 5.78 -2.13
N ARG A 27 -10.10 4.93 -1.43
CA ARG A 27 -11.44 5.29 -0.96
C ARG A 27 -11.40 6.39 0.10
N ALA A 28 -10.46 6.31 1.05
CA ALA A 28 -10.32 7.31 2.12
C ALA A 28 -9.96 8.69 1.55
N LEU A 29 -8.96 8.74 0.66
CA LEU A 29 -8.56 9.97 -0.03
C LEU A 29 -9.65 10.46 -0.98
N GLY A 30 -10.34 9.57 -1.69
CA GLY A 30 -11.47 9.94 -2.55
C GLY A 30 -12.64 10.60 -1.83
N ALA A 31 -12.78 10.42 -0.51
CA ALA A 31 -13.77 11.09 0.32
C ALA A 31 -13.35 12.51 0.77
N VAL A 32 -12.09 12.89 0.55
CA VAL A 32 -11.58 14.21 0.91
C VAL A 32 -12.08 15.26 -0.09
N ASP A 33 -12.54 16.39 0.44
CA ASP A 33 -12.93 17.53 -0.39
C ASP A 33 -11.69 18.28 -0.89
N TYR A 34 -11.33 18.01 -2.14
CA TYR A 34 -10.19 18.62 -2.82
C TYR A 34 -10.46 20.03 -3.35
N SER A 35 -11.68 20.55 -3.25
CA SER A 35 -12.05 21.88 -3.77
C SER A 35 -11.26 23.03 -3.13
N LYS A 36 -10.80 22.84 -1.89
CA LYS A 36 -9.99 23.82 -1.14
C LYS A 36 -8.52 23.84 -1.56
N ILE A 37 -8.03 22.75 -2.16
CA ILE A 37 -6.61 22.57 -2.53
C ILE A 37 -6.44 22.79 -4.03
N PHE A 38 -7.39 22.30 -4.83
CA PHE A 38 -7.34 22.38 -6.29
C PHE A 38 -8.51 23.25 -6.79
N LYS A 39 -8.21 24.30 -7.55
CA LYS A 39 -9.21 25.14 -8.26
C LYS A 39 -9.89 24.33 -9.37
N ALA A 40 -10.81 23.45 -8.98
CA ALA A 40 -11.98 22.89 -9.67
C ALA A 40 -11.95 22.52 -11.18
N ARG A 41 -10.80 22.44 -11.88
CA ARG A 41 -10.79 22.15 -13.34
C ARG A 41 -10.34 20.77 -13.77
N SER A 42 -9.76 19.94 -12.91
CA SER A 42 -9.31 18.61 -13.33
C SER A 42 -9.54 17.53 -12.28
N THR A 43 -10.77 17.03 -12.24
CA THR A 43 -11.16 15.83 -11.48
C THR A 43 -10.31 14.61 -11.85
N TRP A 44 -9.86 14.52 -13.10
CA TRP A 44 -8.97 13.46 -13.57
C TRP A 44 -7.56 13.53 -12.97
N GLN A 45 -6.95 14.72 -12.91
CA GLN A 45 -5.62 14.88 -12.29
C GLN A 45 -5.65 14.53 -10.81
N ILE A 46 -6.70 14.95 -10.09
CA ILE A 46 -6.87 14.65 -8.68
C ILE A 46 -7.01 13.13 -8.48
N ARG A 47 -7.83 12.45 -9.29
CA ARG A 47 -7.99 10.99 -9.21
C ARG A 47 -6.69 10.23 -9.46
N ILE A 48 -5.87 10.68 -10.42
CA ILE A 48 -4.56 10.07 -10.71
C ILE A 48 -3.61 10.29 -9.54
N LEU A 49 -3.54 11.51 -8.98
CA LEU A 49 -2.72 11.79 -7.80
C LEU A 49 -3.14 10.92 -6.61
N VAL A 50 -4.44 10.81 -6.35
CA VAL A 50 -4.98 9.98 -5.27
C VAL A 50 -4.64 8.50 -5.48
N LEU A 51 -4.73 7.99 -6.71
CA LEU A 51 -4.34 6.62 -7.04
C LEU A 51 -2.85 6.40 -6.78
N LEU A 52 -1.98 7.29 -7.26
CA LEU A 52 -0.53 7.19 -7.06
C LEU A 52 -0.17 7.21 -5.57
N ILE A 53 -0.73 8.13 -4.80
CA ILE A 53 -0.51 8.21 -3.35
C ILE A 53 -0.97 6.91 -2.69
N SER A 54 -2.11 6.36 -3.10
CA SER A 54 -2.65 5.13 -2.52
C SER A 54 -1.75 3.92 -2.78
N ILE A 55 -1.18 3.80 -3.99
CA ILE A 55 -0.22 2.74 -4.32
C ILE A 55 1.06 2.90 -3.50
N ILE A 56 1.56 4.13 -3.35
CA ILE A 56 2.76 4.41 -2.54
C ILE A 56 2.52 4.03 -1.08
N VAL A 57 1.39 4.44 -0.49
CA VAL A 57 1.02 4.09 0.88
C VAL A 57 0.89 2.57 1.03
N GLY A 58 0.23 1.89 0.09
CA GLY A 58 0.13 0.43 0.10
C GLY A 58 1.48 -0.26 0.04
N GLY A 59 2.40 0.22 -0.80
CA GLY A 59 3.77 -0.28 -0.90
C GLY A 59 4.57 -0.08 0.40
N LEU A 60 4.47 1.10 1.03
CA LEU A 60 5.14 1.39 2.30
C LEU A 60 4.64 0.48 3.43
N VAL A 61 3.32 0.30 3.56
CA VAL A 61 2.74 -0.58 4.57
C VAL A 61 3.13 -2.05 4.31
N GLY A 62 3.13 -2.48 3.05
CA GLY A 62 3.61 -3.80 2.66
C GLY A 62 5.08 -4.03 3.01
N PHE A 63 5.93 -3.02 2.82
CA PHE A 63 7.34 -3.09 3.16
C PHE A 63 7.58 -3.22 4.67
N ILE A 64 6.90 -2.39 5.46
CA ILE A 64 6.94 -2.46 6.94
C ILE A 64 6.48 -3.84 7.42
N PHE A 65 5.45 -4.42 6.80
CA PHE A 65 4.98 -5.75 7.15
C PHE A 65 6.04 -6.83 6.88
N LEU A 66 6.77 -6.75 5.77
CA LEU A 66 7.86 -7.69 5.48
C LEU A 66 9.02 -7.57 6.46
N GLU A 67 9.41 -6.36 6.85
CA GLU A 67 10.41 -6.12 7.88
C GLU A 67 9.95 -6.68 9.23
N PHE A 68 8.69 -6.45 9.59
CA PHE A 68 8.12 -6.99 10.83
C PHE A 68 8.18 -8.52 10.87
N ILE A 69 7.85 -9.21 9.77
CA ILE A 69 8.04 -10.67 9.69
C ILE A 69 9.51 -11.03 9.87
N GLY A 70 10.42 -10.32 9.22
CA GLY A 70 11.87 -10.53 9.38
C GLY A 70 12.33 -10.41 10.84
N LEU A 71 11.84 -9.40 11.57
CA LEU A 71 12.11 -9.22 12.98
C LEU A 71 11.56 -10.39 13.83
N LEU A 72 10.31 -10.80 13.61
CA LEU A 72 9.73 -11.94 14.32
C LEU A 72 10.56 -13.21 14.12
N GLN A 73 11.00 -13.48 12.90
CA GLN A 73 11.85 -14.64 12.62
C GLN A 73 13.18 -14.62 13.37
N ASN A 74 13.73 -13.44 13.61
CA ASN A 74 14.98 -13.28 14.36
C ASN A 74 14.76 -13.42 15.87
N VAL A 75 13.58 -13.06 16.38
CA VAL A 75 13.20 -13.19 17.80
C VAL A 75 12.86 -14.65 18.17
N PHE A 76 12.24 -15.40 17.26
CA PHE A 76 11.84 -16.79 17.49
C PHE A 76 12.87 -17.84 17.02
N LYS A 77 14.06 -17.40 16.60
CA LYS A 77 15.22 -18.25 16.35
C LYS A 77 16.06 -18.38 17.62
#